data_AF-A0A315A569-F1
#
_entry.id   AF-A0A315A569-F1
#
_cell.length_a   1.000
_cell.length_b   1.000
_cell.length_c   1.000
_cell.angle_alpha   90.00
_cell.angle_beta   90.00
_cell.angle_gamma   90.00
#
_symmetry.space_group_name_H-M   'P 1'
#
loop_
_entity.id
_entity.type
_entity.pdbx_description
1 polymer ?
#
loop_
_entity_poly.entity_id
_entity_poly.type
_entity_poly.pdbx_seq_one_letter_code
_entity_poly.pdbx_strand_id
1 'polypeptide(L)'
;MSQRDSLATDERLNALEEGVRLLWAASRKYNFDLHVLESKAQDAEDRLERLPLRLKRSCTDMADIVTEQWIQIQQLGQALHITQMRTIRVQRQLTRCTFLKFLNNLSDDPLLKTLGPNFRSYISRDFHQFKRVFAEFKRSQHENSEGTCNYITSILKMLSHKSLQNLNM
;
A
#
# COMPACT_ATOMS: atom_id res chain seq x y z
N MET A 1 -69.37 -57.96 51.76
CA MET A 1 -68.48 -56.78 51.65
C MET A 1 -69.18 -55.59 52.27
N SER A 2 -68.52 -54.85 53.17
CA SER A 2 -69.13 -53.69 53.84
C SER A 2 -69.14 -52.48 52.90
N GLN A 3 -70.17 -51.64 52.99
CA GLN A 3 -70.32 -50.42 52.17
C GLN A 3 -69.12 -49.46 52.31
N ARG A 4 -68.43 -49.50 53.47
CA ARG A 4 -67.23 -48.71 53.75
C ARG A 4 -66.01 -49.21 52.96
N ASP A 5 -65.90 -50.51 52.72
CA ASP A 5 -64.80 -51.12 51.95
C ASP A 5 -64.95 -50.80 50.45
N SER A 6 -66.21 -50.76 49.97
CA SER A 6 -66.53 -50.35 48.59
C SER A 6 -66.12 -48.90 48.32
N LEU A 7 -66.42 -48.00 49.25
CA LEU A 7 -66.13 -46.56 49.11
C LEU A 7 -64.62 -46.27 49.13
N ALA A 8 -63.88 -46.94 50.02
CA ALA A 8 -62.42 -46.87 50.06
C ALA A 8 -61.75 -47.46 48.79
N THR A 9 -62.40 -48.41 48.12
CA THR A 9 -61.90 -49.00 46.86
C THR A 9 -62.11 -48.03 45.70
N ASP A 10 -63.28 -47.39 45.62
CA ASP A 10 -63.58 -46.37 44.61
C ASP A 10 -62.66 -45.14 44.72
N GLU A 11 -62.36 -44.67 45.93
CA GLU A 11 -61.42 -43.55 46.12
C GLU A 11 -60.01 -43.88 45.59
N ARG A 12 -59.54 -45.11 45.82
CA ARG A 12 -58.22 -45.57 45.32
C ARG A 12 -58.23 -45.72 43.80
N LEU A 13 -59.35 -46.16 43.23
CA LEU A 13 -59.55 -46.27 41.78
C LEU A 13 -59.52 -44.88 41.13
N ASN A 14 -60.27 -43.92 41.67
CA ASN A 14 -60.30 -42.53 41.18
C ASN A 14 -58.92 -41.86 41.29
N ALA A 15 -58.19 -42.07 42.40
CA ALA A 15 -56.84 -41.56 42.56
C ALA A 15 -55.86 -42.14 41.54
N LEU A 16 -56.02 -43.42 41.20
CA LEU A 16 -55.21 -44.08 40.17
C LEU A 16 -55.54 -43.54 38.77
N GLU A 17 -56.81 -43.38 38.44
CA GLU A 17 -57.25 -42.80 37.16
C GLU A 17 -56.72 -41.38 36.97
N GLU A 18 -56.78 -40.55 38.02
CA GLU A 18 -56.23 -39.20 37.98
C GLU A 18 -54.69 -39.23 37.82
N GLY A 19 -54.01 -40.15 38.51
CA GLY A 19 -52.58 -40.38 38.34
C GLY A 19 -52.20 -40.74 36.91
N VAL A 20 -52.95 -41.64 36.26
CA VAL A 20 -52.76 -42.01 34.85
C VAL A 20 -53.00 -40.81 33.93
N ARG A 21 -54.04 -40.02 34.19
CA ARG A 21 -54.35 -38.81 33.41
C ARG A 21 -53.22 -37.79 33.47
N LEU A 22 -52.68 -37.53 34.66
CA LEU A 22 -51.56 -36.61 34.86
C LEU A 22 -50.27 -37.12 34.20
N LEU A 23 -49.96 -38.41 34.34
CA LEU A 23 -48.80 -39.01 33.69
C LEU A 23 -48.89 -38.94 32.17
N TRP A 24 -50.08 -39.14 31.60
CA TRP A 24 -50.28 -39.02 30.16
C TRP A 24 -50.10 -37.57 29.69
N ALA A 25 -50.65 -36.60 30.42
CA ALA A 25 -50.45 -35.18 30.12
C ALA A 25 -48.95 -34.79 30.19
N ALA A 26 -48.24 -35.23 31.22
CA ALA A 26 -46.81 -35.00 31.37
C ALA A 26 -46.01 -35.68 30.24
N SER A 27 -46.32 -36.93 29.91
CA SER A 27 -45.68 -37.68 28.82
C SER A 27 -45.80 -36.97 27.48
N ARG A 28 -46.99 -36.47 27.13
CA ARG A 28 -47.17 -35.69 25.89
C ARG A 28 -46.37 -34.39 25.88
N LYS A 29 -46.34 -33.69 27.02
CA LYS A 29 -45.53 -32.47 27.14
C LYS A 29 -44.04 -32.77 26.95
N TYR A 30 -43.52 -33.79 27.62
CA TYR A 30 -42.11 -34.16 27.50
C TYR A 30 -41.76 -34.63 26.09
N ASN A 31 -42.64 -35.38 25.43
CA ASN A 31 -42.42 -35.79 24.05
C ASN A 31 -42.34 -34.57 23.10
N PHE A 32 -43.20 -33.58 23.28
CA PHE A 32 -43.13 -32.33 22.52
C PHE A 32 -41.85 -31.54 22.81
N ASP A 33 -41.52 -31.37 24.09
CA ASP A 33 -40.30 -30.65 24.51
C ASP A 33 -39.03 -31.33 23.98
N LEU A 34 -39.02 -32.67 23.91
CA LEU A 34 -37.95 -33.46 23.32
C LEU A 34 -37.77 -33.14 21.83
N HIS A 35 -38.86 -33.15 21.04
CA HIS A 35 -38.80 -32.82 19.62
C HIS A 35 -38.33 -31.38 19.37
N VAL A 36 -38.77 -30.43 20.21
CA VAL A 36 -38.28 -29.04 20.12
C VAL A 36 -36.78 -28.97 20.43
N LEU A 37 -36.32 -29.70 21.44
CA LEU A 37 -34.91 -29.72 21.81
C LEU A 37 -34.04 -30.36 20.71
N GLU A 38 -34.50 -31.47 20.15
CA GLU A 38 -33.85 -32.17 19.03
C GLU A 38 -33.73 -31.26 17.80
N SER A 39 -34.82 -30.56 17.42
CA SER A 39 -34.78 -29.60 16.31
C SER A 39 -33.79 -28.45 16.55
N LYS A 40 -33.70 -27.94 17.78
CA LYS A 40 -32.72 -26.90 18.14
C LYS A 40 -31.28 -27.42 18.14
N ALA A 41 -31.07 -28.65 18.59
CA ALA A 41 -29.76 -29.28 18.55
C ALA A 41 -29.29 -29.46 17.11
N GLN A 42 -30.17 -29.94 16.22
CA GLN A 42 -29.87 -30.10 14.81
C GLN A 42 -29.55 -28.76 14.13
N ASP A 43 -30.32 -27.69 14.35
CA ASP A 43 -29.99 -26.38 13.79
C ASP A 43 -28.62 -25.87 14.30
N ALA A 44 -28.30 -26.11 15.58
CA ALA A 44 -27.01 -25.74 16.14
C ALA A 44 -25.86 -26.52 15.49
N GLU A 45 -26.03 -27.83 15.25
CA GLU A 45 -25.07 -28.67 14.52
C GLU A 45 -24.89 -28.20 13.07
N ASP A 46 -25.98 -27.96 12.34
CA ASP A 46 -25.94 -27.48 10.95
C ASP A 46 -25.25 -26.10 10.84
N ARG A 47 -25.41 -25.25 11.85
CA ARG A 47 -24.70 -23.97 11.94
C ARG A 47 -23.22 -24.18 12.22
N LEU A 48 -22.88 -25.06 13.15
CA LEU A 48 -21.49 -25.42 13.46
C LEU A 48 -20.78 -26.04 12.28
N GLU A 49 -21.44 -26.85 11.45
CA GLU A 49 -20.83 -27.44 10.25
C GLU A 49 -20.57 -26.39 9.15
N ARG A 50 -21.45 -25.39 9.02
CA ARG A 50 -21.28 -24.30 8.04
C ARG A 50 -20.20 -23.29 8.43
N LEU A 51 -19.89 -23.14 9.73
CA LEU A 51 -18.89 -22.20 10.22
C LEU A 51 -17.48 -22.49 9.70
N PRO A 52 -16.94 -23.72 9.78
CA PRO A 52 -15.65 -24.09 9.20
C PRO A 52 -15.54 -23.76 7.72
N LEU A 53 -16.60 -23.97 6.92
CA LEU A 53 -16.57 -23.64 5.50
C LEU A 53 -16.46 -22.14 5.25
N ARG A 54 -17.17 -21.32 6.03
CA ARG A 54 -17.10 -19.85 5.96
C ARG A 54 -15.74 -19.34 6.42
N LEU A 55 -15.25 -19.85 7.54
CA LEU A 55 -13.93 -19.53 8.09
C LEU A 55 -12.82 -19.92 7.10
N LYS A 56 -12.87 -21.14 6.55
CA LYS A 56 -11.91 -21.62 5.57
C LYS A 56 -11.87 -20.72 4.33
N ARG A 57 -13.03 -20.42 3.73
CA ARG A 57 -13.10 -19.50 2.58
C ARG A 57 -12.52 -18.14 2.92
N SER A 58 -12.95 -17.53 4.02
CA SER A 58 -12.45 -16.21 4.45
C SER A 58 -10.94 -16.22 4.71
N CYS A 59 -10.39 -17.25 5.34
CA CYS A 59 -8.96 -17.36 5.59
C CYS A 59 -8.16 -17.55 4.29
N THR A 60 -8.68 -18.35 3.35
CA THR A 60 -8.05 -18.51 2.03
C THR A 60 -8.04 -17.19 1.27
N ASP A 61 -9.16 -16.47 1.21
CA ASP A 61 -9.25 -15.17 0.54
C ASP A 61 -8.27 -14.15 1.16
N MET A 62 -8.16 -14.14 2.48
CA MET A 62 -7.21 -13.25 3.18
C MET A 62 -5.74 -13.64 2.93
N ALA A 63 -5.43 -14.93 2.83
CA ALA A 63 -4.08 -15.39 2.52
C ALA A 63 -3.64 -14.96 1.11
N ASP A 64 -4.55 -15.05 0.14
CA ASP A 64 -4.31 -14.61 -1.23
C ASP A 64 -4.10 -13.09 -1.30
N ILE A 65 -4.94 -12.30 -0.62
CA ILE A 65 -4.80 -10.84 -0.53
C ILE A 65 -3.46 -10.46 0.11
N VAL A 66 -3.11 -11.06 1.25
CA VAL A 66 -1.84 -10.76 1.94
C VAL A 66 -0.64 -11.12 1.06
N THR A 67 -0.72 -12.22 0.31
CA THR A 67 0.34 -12.65 -0.61
C THR A 67 0.53 -11.65 -1.75
N GLU A 68 -0.55 -11.24 -2.40
CA GLU A 68 -0.51 -10.26 -3.49
C GLU A 68 0.02 -8.90 -3.02
N GLN A 69 -0.47 -8.40 -1.87
CA GLN A 69 0.00 -7.15 -1.27
C GLN A 69 1.49 -7.25 -0.88
N TRP A 70 1.95 -8.39 -0.38
CA TRP A 70 3.36 -8.59 -0.06
C TRP A 70 4.25 -8.52 -1.30
N ILE A 71 3.85 -9.15 -2.41
CA ILE A 71 4.57 -9.09 -3.69
C ILE A 71 4.69 -7.63 -4.17
N GLN A 72 3.59 -6.87 -4.10
CA GLN A 72 3.58 -5.46 -4.50
C GLN A 72 4.53 -4.60 -3.64
N ILE A 73 4.53 -4.80 -2.32
CA ILE A 73 5.46 -4.10 -1.41
C ILE A 73 6.92 -4.42 -1.77
N GLN A 74 7.24 -5.69 -2.06
CA GLN A 74 8.58 -6.09 -2.46
C GLN A 74 9.01 -5.42 -3.78
N GLN A 75 8.13 -5.39 -4.79
CA GLN A 75 8.40 -4.72 -6.07
C GLN A 75 8.63 -3.21 -5.88
N LEU A 76 7.82 -2.54 -5.06
CA LEU A 76 8.02 -1.13 -4.72
C LEU A 76 9.36 -0.89 -4.02
N GLY A 77 9.73 -1.76 -3.07
CA GLY A 77 11.03 -1.70 -2.39
C GLY A 77 12.21 -1.82 -3.36
N GLN A 78 12.13 -2.76 -4.31
CA GLN A 78 13.15 -2.92 -5.35
C GLN A 78 13.24 -1.70 -6.28
N ALA A 79 12.10 -1.18 -6.74
CA ALA A 79 12.04 0.00 -7.60
C ALA A 79 12.63 1.24 -6.91
N LEU A 80 12.33 1.43 -5.62
CA LEU A 80 12.91 2.50 -4.81
C LEU A 80 14.43 2.36 -4.72
N HIS A 81 14.93 1.16 -4.41
CA HIS A 81 16.37 0.90 -4.31
C HIS A 81 17.10 1.18 -5.63
N ILE A 82 16.56 0.72 -6.76
CA ILE A 82 17.12 0.99 -8.09
C ILE A 82 17.15 2.51 -8.36
N THR A 83 16.08 3.22 -8.02
CA THR A 83 15.97 4.68 -8.22
C THR A 83 17.00 5.43 -7.37
N GLN A 84 17.19 5.04 -6.11
CA GLN A 84 18.22 5.61 -5.24
C GLN A 84 19.62 5.38 -5.82
N MET A 85 19.92 4.15 -6.26
CA MET A 85 21.21 3.81 -6.84
C MET A 85 21.49 4.59 -8.13
N ARG A 86 20.48 4.77 -8.99
CA ARG A 86 20.58 5.61 -10.19
C ARG A 86 20.84 7.06 -9.82
N THR A 87 20.12 7.60 -8.83
CA THR A 87 20.27 8.98 -8.38
C THR A 87 21.68 9.24 -7.84
N ILE A 88 22.21 8.35 -6.99
CA ILE A 88 23.58 8.45 -6.46
C ILE A 88 24.61 8.39 -7.60
N ARG A 89 24.42 7.49 -8.57
CA ARG A 89 25.31 7.41 -9.75
C ARG A 89 25.30 8.70 -10.55
N VAL A 90 24.13 9.26 -10.83
CA VAL A 90 23.99 10.54 -11.54
C VAL A 90 24.65 11.67 -10.76
N GLN A 91 24.42 11.74 -9.44
CA GLN A 91 25.07 12.74 -8.59
C GLN A 91 26.59 12.64 -8.64
N ARG A 92 27.14 11.42 -8.57
CA ARG A 92 28.59 11.18 -8.71
C ARG A 92 29.12 11.57 -10.10
N GLN A 93 28.36 11.36 -11.17
CA GLN A 93 28.78 11.80 -12.50
C GLN A 93 28.75 13.32 -12.64
N LEU A 94 27.73 13.99 -12.09
CA LEU A 94 27.66 15.45 -12.07
C LEU A 94 28.83 16.07 -11.29
N THR A 95 29.19 15.54 -10.12
CA THR A 95 30.35 16.03 -9.35
C THR A 95 31.69 15.74 -10.03
N ARG A 96 31.76 14.68 -10.85
CA ARG A 96 32.95 14.34 -11.64
C ARG A 96 33.02 15.05 -12.98
N CYS A 97 31.96 15.75 -13.41
CA CYS A 97 31.93 16.47 -14.67
C CYS A 97 32.95 17.61 -14.66
N THR A 98 33.99 17.50 -15.48
CA THR A 98 35.06 18.50 -15.63
C THR A 98 34.51 19.88 -15.98
N PHE A 99 33.38 19.93 -16.71
CA PHE A 99 32.69 21.17 -17.04
C PHE A 99 32.06 21.85 -15.82
N LEU A 100 31.42 21.10 -14.91
CA LEU A 100 30.91 21.68 -13.65
C LEU A 100 32.05 22.19 -12.76
N LYS A 101 33.17 21.47 -12.70
CA LYS A 101 34.38 21.95 -12.03
C LYS A 101 34.92 23.23 -12.68
N PHE A 102 34.95 23.27 -14.01
CA PHE A 102 35.38 24.45 -14.77
C PHE A 102 34.48 25.67 -14.50
N LEU A 103 33.15 25.50 -14.48
CA LEU A 103 32.21 26.58 -14.16
C LEU A 103 32.40 27.10 -12.72
N ASN A 104 32.61 26.20 -11.76
CA ASN A 104 32.86 26.60 -10.37
C ASN A 104 34.20 27.33 -10.25
N ASN A 105 35.25 26.85 -10.91
CA ASN A 105 36.56 27.50 -10.88
C ASN A 105 36.54 28.89 -11.58
N LEU A 106 35.83 29.03 -12.70
CA LEU A 106 35.62 30.31 -13.39
C LEU A 106 34.88 31.34 -12.53
N SER A 107 33.92 30.87 -11.72
CA SER A 107 33.20 31.73 -10.77
C SER A 107 34.13 32.36 -9.74
N ASP A 108 35.20 31.65 -9.37
CA ASP A 108 36.10 32.02 -8.30
C ASP A 108 37.43 32.63 -8.80
N ASP A 109 37.63 32.71 -10.12
CA ASP A 109 38.90 33.14 -10.73
C ASP A 109 39.16 34.66 -10.54
N PRO A 110 40.27 35.05 -9.88
CA PRO A 110 40.71 36.45 -9.77
C PRO A 110 40.98 37.13 -11.12
N LEU A 111 41.33 36.39 -12.19
CA LEU A 111 41.60 36.95 -13.52
C LEU A 111 40.33 37.49 -14.21
N LEU A 112 39.18 36.90 -13.92
CA LEU A 112 37.88 37.42 -14.36
C LEU A 112 37.45 38.69 -13.60
N LYS A 113 38.07 38.96 -12.44
CA LYS A 113 37.89 40.22 -11.70
C LYS A 113 38.75 41.35 -12.27
N THR A 114 39.83 41.05 -12.98
CA THR A 114 40.75 42.03 -13.60
C THR A 114 40.48 42.33 -15.07
N LEU A 115 39.75 41.47 -15.80
CA LEU A 115 39.24 41.84 -17.13
C LEU A 115 38.24 43.00 -17.01
N GLY A 116 38.43 44.05 -17.83
CA GLY A 116 37.71 45.31 -17.75
C GLY A 116 36.18 45.19 -17.75
N PRO A 117 35.47 46.24 -17.27
CA PRO A 117 34.05 46.20 -16.89
C PRO A 117 33.10 45.70 -18.00
N ASN A 118 33.43 45.94 -19.27
CA ASN A 118 32.62 45.49 -20.42
C ASN A 118 32.63 43.97 -20.58
N PHE A 119 33.82 43.33 -20.51
CA PHE A 119 33.96 41.87 -20.56
C PHE A 119 33.30 41.20 -19.36
N ARG A 120 33.43 41.82 -18.17
CA ARG A 120 32.81 41.33 -16.94
C ARG A 120 31.29 41.35 -17.02
N SER A 121 30.69 42.41 -17.55
CA SER A 121 29.23 42.53 -17.68
C SER A 121 28.65 41.51 -18.66
N TYR A 122 29.34 41.27 -19.77
CA TYR A 122 28.93 40.34 -20.82
C TYR A 122 29.01 38.88 -20.34
N ILE A 123 30.16 38.48 -19.79
CA ILE A 123 30.36 37.14 -19.25
C ILE A 123 29.44 36.91 -18.05
N SER A 124 29.28 37.90 -17.16
CA SER A 124 28.39 37.76 -16.00
C SER A 124 26.92 37.56 -16.42
N ARG A 125 26.42 38.33 -17.41
CA ARG A 125 25.03 38.20 -17.88
C ARG A 125 24.76 36.84 -18.50
N ASP A 126 25.62 36.40 -19.42
CA ASP A 126 25.44 35.14 -20.13
C ASP A 126 25.68 33.94 -19.21
N PHE A 127 26.61 34.06 -18.26
CA PHE A 127 26.85 33.05 -17.23
C PHE A 127 25.72 32.97 -16.21
N HIS A 128 25.09 34.09 -15.84
CA HIS A 128 23.89 34.09 -15.00
C HIS A 128 22.70 33.45 -15.70
N GLN A 129 22.50 33.73 -16.99
CA GLN A 129 21.46 33.06 -17.78
C GLN A 129 21.73 31.57 -17.88
N PHE A 130 22.97 31.17 -18.14
CA PHE A 130 23.39 29.78 -18.15
C PHE A 130 23.13 29.09 -16.81
N LYS A 131 23.50 29.72 -15.68
CA LYS A 131 23.21 29.21 -14.33
C LYS A 131 21.70 29.02 -14.09
N ARG A 132 20.87 29.95 -14.58
CA ARG A 132 19.41 29.87 -14.43
C ARG A 132 18.83 28.69 -15.21
N VAL A 133 19.22 28.54 -16.48
CA VAL A 133 18.80 27.43 -17.35
C VAL A 133 19.29 26.09 -16.79
N PHE A 134 20.53 26.05 -16.28
CA PHE A 134 21.09 24.85 -15.66
C PHE A 134 20.37 24.47 -14.36
N ALA A 135 19.98 25.45 -13.54
CA ALA A 135 19.22 25.21 -12.31
C ALA A 135 17.79 24.72 -12.58
N GLU A 136 17.12 25.28 -13.58
CA GLU A 136 15.79 24.80 -14.05
C GLU A 136 15.89 23.38 -14.62
N PHE A 137 16.92 23.11 -15.42
CA PHE A 137 17.17 21.78 -15.98
C PHE A 137 17.52 20.75 -14.90
N LYS A 138 18.29 21.12 -13.87
CA LYS A 138 18.56 20.26 -12.71
C LYS A 138 17.27 19.89 -11.95
N ARG A 139 16.25 20.76 -11.96
CA ARG A 139 14.93 20.44 -11.38
C ARG A 139 14.08 19.55 -12.28
N SER A 140 14.27 19.58 -13.61
CA SER A 140 13.49 18.79 -14.58
C SER A 140 14.07 17.41 -14.89
N GLN A 141 15.25 17.05 -14.36
CA GLN A 141 16.00 15.81 -14.63
C GLN A 141 15.38 14.51 -14.05
N HIS A 142 14.06 14.47 -13.82
CA HIS A 142 13.40 13.25 -13.33
C HIS A 142 13.17 12.18 -14.41
N GLU A 143 13.41 12.44 -15.71
CA GLU A 143 12.80 11.57 -16.76
C GLU A 143 13.64 11.05 -17.94
N ASN A 144 14.86 11.49 -18.29
CA ASN A 144 15.64 10.79 -19.33
C ASN A 144 17.11 11.28 -19.43
N SER A 145 18.08 10.39 -19.20
CA SER A 145 19.46 10.80 -18.88
C SER A 145 20.57 10.42 -19.88
N GLU A 146 20.29 9.74 -20.99
CA GLU A 146 21.36 9.29 -21.93
C GLU A 146 21.71 10.30 -23.04
N GLY A 147 20.83 11.26 -23.37
CA GLY A 147 21.07 12.31 -24.38
C GLY A 147 21.74 13.59 -23.87
N THR A 148 22.05 13.65 -22.58
CA THR A 148 22.27 14.91 -21.84
C THR A 148 23.67 15.53 -22.03
N CYS A 149 24.71 14.70 -22.19
CA CYS A 149 26.06 15.20 -22.43
C CYS A 149 26.21 15.79 -23.85
N ASN A 150 25.49 15.22 -24.82
CA ASN A 150 25.49 15.68 -26.21
C ASN A 150 24.70 16.98 -26.40
N TYR A 151 23.59 17.15 -25.66
CA TYR A 151 22.78 18.37 -25.70
C TYR A 151 23.51 19.57 -25.08
N ILE A 152 24.16 19.38 -23.93
CA ILE A 152 24.99 20.44 -23.30
C ILE A 152 26.20 20.78 -24.18
N THR A 153 26.82 19.78 -24.80
CA THR A 153 27.91 19.99 -25.79
C THR A 153 27.42 20.77 -27.01
N SER A 154 26.19 20.53 -27.48
CA SER A 154 25.58 21.24 -28.61
C SER A 154 25.23 22.69 -28.28
N ILE A 155 24.71 22.94 -27.07
CA ILE A 155 24.46 24.31 -26.58
C ILE A 155 25.78 25.07 -26.40
N LEU A 156 26.83 24.43 -25.87
CA LEU A 156 28.16 25.04 -25.75
C LEU A 156 28.80 25.32 -27.11
N LYS A 157 28.62 24.44 -28.11
CA LYS A 157 29.04 24.71 -29.49
C LYS A 157 28.29 25.92 -30.08
N MET A 158 26.99 26.02 -29.85
CA MET A 158 26.19 27.18 -30.27
C MET A 158 26.66 28.49 -29.60
N LEU A 159 26.91 28.46 -28.29
CA LEU A 159 27.34 29.65 -27.53
C LEU A 159 28.78 30.06 -27.89
N SER A 160 29.68 29.09 -28.08
CA SER A 160 31.05 29.34 -28.54
C SER A 160 31.06 29.97 -29.93
N HIS A 161 30.29 29.41 -30.87
CA HIS A 161 30.17 29.94 -32.24
C HIS A 161 29.59 31.35 -32.27
N LYS A 162 28.58 31.63 -31.44
CA LYS A 162 27.95 32.95 -31.34
C LYS A 162 28.87 33.99 -30.68
N SER A 163 29.73 33.58 -29.76
CA SER A 163 30.76 34.45 -29.18
C SER A 163 31.88 34.78 -30.17
N LEU A 164 32.28 33.81 -31.01
CA LEU A 164 33.33 34.00 -32.03
C LEU A 164 32.87 34.90 -33.19
N GLN A 165 31.58 34.84 -33.56
CA GLN A 165 31.02 35.73 -34.59
C GLN A 165 30.96 37.20 -34.15
N ASN A 166 30.82 37.47 -32.85
CA ASN A 166 30.78 38.83 -32.30
C ASN A 166 32.17 39.42 -31.95
N LEU A 167 33.24 38.62 -32.07
CA LEU A 167 34.63 39.04 -31.89
C LEU A 167 35.33 39.40 -33.22
N ASN A 168 34.68 39.14 -34.36
CA ASN A 168 35.17 39.45 -35.72
C ASN A 168 34.46 40.68 -36.33
N MET A 169 33.90 41.56 -35.51
CA MET A 169 33.33 42.84 -35.91
C MET A 169 34.03 44.00 -35.21
#